data_AF-A0A367LVQ6-F1
#
_entry.id   AF-A0A367LVQ6-F1
#
_cell.length_a   1.000
_cell.length_b   1.000
_cell.length_c   1.000
_cell.angle_alpha   90.00
_cell.angle_beta   90.00
_cell.angle_gamma   90.00
#
_symmetry.space_group_name_H-M   'P 1'
#
loop_
_entity.id
_entity.type
_entity.pdbx_description
1 polymer ?
#
loop_
_entity_poly.entity_id
_entity_poly.type
_entity_poly.pdbx_seq_one_letter_code
_entity_poly.pdbx_strand_id
1 'polypeptide(L)'
;GLTEEEALSAGHKVKIFESRFRPMKLTLTDDQEKTLMKLVVDAHDDRVLGCHMVGAEAGEILQGIAVAMKAGATKQAFDETIGIHPTAAEECVTLRTPTR
;
A
#
# COMPACT_ATOMS: atom_id res chain seq x y z
N GLY A 1 -0.80 7.47 -7.65
CA GLY A 1 -2.01 8.18 -7.18
C GLY A 1 -1.58 9.39 -6.38
N LEU A 2 -2.47 9.93 -5.54
CA LEU A 2 -2.18 11.10 -4.71
C LEU A 2 -1.24 10.73 -3.54
N THR A 3 -0.36 11.66 -3.19
CA THR A 3 0.27 11.70 -1.87
C THR A 3 -0.75 12.09 -0.80
N GLU A 4 -0.38 11.93 0.47
CA GLU A 4 -1.22 12.37 1.60
C GLU A 4 -1.46 13.88 1.57
N GLU A 5 -0.43 14.68 1.29
CA GLU A 5 -0.52 16.14 1.19
C GLU A 5 -1.39 16.59 0.02
N GLU A 6 -1.26 15.96 -1.14
CA GLU A 6 -2.11 16.25 -2.30
C GLU A 6 -3.58 15.88 -2.03
N ALA A 7 -3.83 14.74 -1.40
CA ALA A 7 -5.20 14.32 -1.05
C ALA A 7 -5.85 15.28 -0.05
N LEU A 8 -5.12 15.68 0.99
CA LEU A 8 -5.59 16.68 1.96
C LEU A 8 -5.85 18.04 1.29
N SER A 9 -4.94 18.47 0.41
CA SER A 9 -5.06 19.73 -0.34
C SER A 9 -6.23 19.72 -1.33
N ALA A 10 -6.58 18.56 -1.88
CA ALA A 10 -7.76 18.35 -2.70
C ALA A 10 -9.08 18.26 -1.90
N GLY A 11 -9.02 18.37 -0.57
CA GLY A 11 -10.19 18.40 0.32
C GLY A 11 -10.66 17.03 0.81
N HIS A 12 -9.90 15.96 0.56
CA HIS A 12 -10.20 14.64 1.10
C HIS A 12 -9.90 14.59 2.60
N LYS A 13 -10.73 13.84 3.33
CA LYS A 13 -10.33 13.30 4.65
C LYS A 13 -9.72 11.94 4.37
N VAL A 14 -8.51 11.69 4.87
CA VAL A 14 -7.79 10.45 4.54
C VAL A 14 -7.53 9.57 5.76
N LYS A 15 -7.45 8.26 5.53
CA LYS A 15 -6.87 7.27 6.43
C LYS A 15 -5.58 6.77 5.79
N ILE A 16 -4.49 6.74 6.55
CA ILE A 16 -3.20 6.28 6.07
C ILE A 16 -2.91 4.90 6.62
N PHE A 17 -2.57 3.97 5.74
CA PHE A 17 -2.07 2.66 6.14
C PHE A 17 -0.60 2.58 5.70
N GLU A 18 0.31 2.29 6.62
CA GLU A 18 1.75 2.26 6.35
C GLU A 18 2.38 1.05 7.02
N SER A 19 3.24 0.33 6.29
CA SER A 19 4.08 -0.75 6.81
C SER A 19 5.54 -0.51 6.42
N ARG A 20 6.45 -0.86 7.33
CA ARG A 20 7.89 -0.86 7.10
C ARG A 20 8.45 -2.17 7.61
N PHE A 21 9.01 -2.98 6.71
CA PHE A 21 9.46 -4.32 7.03
C PHE A 21 10.75 -4.66 6.30
N ARG A 22 11.51 -5.62 6.83
CA ARG A 22 12.65 -6.23 6.12
C ARG A 22 12.12 -7.46 5.38
N PRO A 23 12.20 -7.51 4.03
CA PRO A 23 11.70 -8.65 3.26
C PRO A 23 12.32 -9.96 3.74
N MET A 24 11.51 -11.03 3.78
CA MET A 24 11.96 -12.34 4.25
C MET A 24 13.15 -12.89 3.45
N LYS A 25 13.25 -12.56 2.16
CA LYS A 25 14.39 -12.90 1.30
C LYS A 25 15.73 -12.40 1.85
N LEU A 26 15.71 -11.29 2.59
CA LEU A 26 16.92 -10.69 3.17
C LEU A 26 17.23 -11.23 4.57
N THR A 27 16.37 -12.07 5.18
CA THR A 27 16.56 -12.53 6.57
C THR A 27 17.86 -13.30 6.80
N LEU A 28 18.40 -13.95 5.77
CA LEU A 28 19.65 -14.73 5.82
C LEU A 28 20.88 -13.97 5.32
N THR A 29 20.75 -12.69 5.00
CA THR A 29 21.85 -11.83 4.55
C THR A 29 22.19 -10.77 5.60
N ASP A 30 23.36 -10.14 5.51
CA ASP A 30 23.69 -8.97 6.34
C ASP A 30 22.97 -7.70 5.87
N ASP A 31 22.36 -7.73 4.68
CA ASP A 31 21.57 -6.64 4.13
C ASP A 31 20.39 -6.25 5.04
N GLN A 32 20.34 -4.97 5.41
CA GLN A 32 19.33 -4.36 6.28
C GLN A 32 18.32 -3.50 5.51
N GLU A 33 18.29 -3.57 4.18
CA GLU A 33 17.32 -2.85 3.38
C GLU A 33 15.88 -3.15 3.84
N LYS A 34 15.09 -2.09 3.94
CA LYS A 34 13.68 -2.16 4.34
C LYS A 34 12.80 -1.75 3.19
N THR A 35 11.68 -2.45 3.07
CA THR A 35 10.58 -2.05 2.21
C THR A 35 9.63 -1.16 3.00
N LEU A 36 9.16 -0.09 2.35
CA LEU A 36 8.09 0.76 2.82
C LEU A 36 6.90 0.60 1.88
N MET A 37 5.71 0.53 2.45
CA MET A 37 4.47 0.59 1.69
C MET A 37 3.44 1.45 2.38
N LYS A 38 2.72 2.25 1.60
CA LYS A 38 1.71 3.19 2.08
C LYS A 38 0.50 3.22 1.16
N LEU A 39 -0.69 3.09 1.75
CA LEU A 39 -1.97 3.39 1.10
C LEU A 39 -2.53 4.71 1.64
N VAL A 40 -3.05 5.54 0.74
CA VAL A 40 -3.82 6.74 1.04
C VAL A 40 -5.27 6.43 0.67
N VAL A 41 -6.14 6.38 1.67
CA VAL A 41 -7.55 5.96 1.51
C VAL A 41 -8.46 7.10 1.89
N ASP A 42 -9.49 7.37 1.09
CA ASP A 42 -10.52 8.34 1.44
C ASP A 42 -11.36 7.83 2.63
N ALA A 43 -11.55 8.66 3.64
CA ALA A 43 -12.26 8.28 4.86
C ALA A 43 -13.79 8.25 4.72
N HIS A 44 -14.33 8.89 3.67
CA HIS A 44 -15.76 8.97 3.40
C HIS A 44 -16.25 7.79 2.56
N ASP A 45 -15.57 7.47 1.45
CA ASP A 45 -16.02 6.43 0.51
C ASP A 45 -15.09 5.20 0.40
N ASP A 46 -14.05 5.15 1.24
CA ASP A 46 -13.10 4.04 1.33
C ASP A 46 -12.26 3.80 0.06
N ARG A 47 -12.29 4.71 -0.92
CA ARG A 47 -11.51 4.56 -2.15
C ARG A 47 -10.01 4.72 -1.89
N VAL A 48 -9.20 3.89 -2.54
CA VAL A 48 -7.74 4.05 -2.54
C VAL A 48 -7.35 5.18 -3.49
N LEU A 49 -6.94 6.31 -2.93
CA LEU A 49 -6.51 7.51 -3.66
C LEU A 49 -5.03 7.43 -4.06
N GLY A 50 -4.22 6.70 -3.29
CA GLY A 50 -2.77 6.60 -3.46
C GLY A 50 -2.22 5.27 -2.98
N CYS A 51 -1.22 4.75 -3.69
CA CYS A 51 -0.37 3.65 -3.25
C CYS A 51 1.08 4.04 -3.53
N HIS A 52 1.93 3.93 -2.51
CA HIS A 52 3.34 4.32 -2.55
C HIS A 52 4.17 3.18 -1.99
N MET A 53 5.24 2.82 -2.68
CA MET A 53 6.13 1.74 -2.27
C MET A 53 7.58 2.11 -2.56
N VAL A 54 8.46 1.77 -1.62
CA VAL A 54 9.92 1.82 -1.80
C VAL A 54 10.47 0.48 -1.38
N GLY A 55 11.16 -0.21 -2.29
CA GLY A 55 11.73 -1.54 -2.07
C GLY A 55 11.91 -2.28 -3.39
N ALA A 56 12.42 -3.50 -3.29
CA ALA A 56 12.57 -4.38 -4.45
C ALA A 56 11.22 -4.60 -5.16
N GLU A 57 11.24 -4.64 -6.49
CA GLU A 57 10.08 -4.97 -7.34
C GLU A 57 8.90 -3.99 -7.24
N ALA A 58 9.09 -2.81 -6.64
CA ALA A 58 8.03 -1.81 -6.47
C ALA A 58 7.34 -1.42 -7.79
N GLY A 59 8.09 -1.33 -8.90
CA GLY A 59 7.53 -1.04 -10.22
C GLY A 59 6.55 -2.12 -10.71
N GLU A 60 6.89 -3.39 -10.53
CA GLU A 60 6.07 -4.53 -10.95
C GLU A 60 4.79 -4.63 -10.10
N ILE A 61 4.92 -4.46 -8.78
CA ILE A 61 3.79 -4.53 -7.85
C ILE A 61 2.84 -3.35 -8.09
N LEU A 62 3.37 -2.11 -8.17
CA LEU A 62 2.55 -0.92 -8.34
C LEU A 62 1.80 -0.88 -9.67
N GLN A 63 2.31 -1.54 -10.72
CA GLN A 63 1.60 -1.62 -12.01
C GLN A 63 0.24 -2.33 -11.87
N GLY A 64 0.19 -3.44 -11.13
CA GLY A 64 -1.06 -4.14 -10.84
C GLY A 64 -2.00 -3.31 -9.96
N ILE A 65 -1.45 -2.67 -8.92
CA ILE A 65 -2.23 -1.80 -8.03
C ILE A 65 -2.80 -0.59 -8.78
N ALA A 66 -2.08 -0.03 -9.75
CA ALA A 66 -2.55 1.07 -10.57
C ALA A 66 -3.82 0.71 -11.35
N VAL A 67 -3.92 -0.53 -11.85
CA VAL A 67 -5.15 -1.03 -12.50
C VAL A 67 -6.31 -1.09 -11.51
N ALA A 68 -6.10 -1.64 -10.32
CA ALA A 68 -7.13 -1.71 -9.27
C ALA A 68 -7.62 -0.31 -8.85
N MET A 69 -6.69 0.64 -8.64
CA MET A 69 -7.04 2.03 -8.33
C MET A 69 -7.80 2.70 -9.47
N LYS A 70 -7.42 2.45 -10.73
CA LYS A 70 -8.13 2.97 -11.90
C LYS A 70 -9.56 2.43 -11.99
N ALA A 71 -9.78 1.17 -11.58
CA ALA A 71 -11.09 0.56 -11.45
C ALA A 71 -11.90 1.06 -10.22
N GLY A 72 -11.30 1.89 -9.37
CA GLY A 72 -11.95 2.46 -8.19
C GLY A 72 -11.97 1.53 -6.97
N ALA A 73 -10.97 0.65 -6.84
CA ALA A 73 -10.86 -0.25 -5.71
C ALA A 73 -10.93 0.51 -4.36
N THR A 74 -11.71 -0.05 -3.44
CA THR A 74 -11.82 0.40 -2.06
C THR A 74 -10.80 -0.32 -1.19
N LYS A 75 -10.52 0.20 0.01
CA LYS A 75 -9.67 -0.46 0.98
C LYS A 75 -10.27 -1.80 1.43
N GLN A 76 -11.60 -1.89 1.52
CA GLN A 76 -12.31 -3.15 1.72
C GLN A 76 -11.94 -4.20 0.66
N ALA A 77 -11.89 -3.84 -0.63
CA ALA A 77 -11.52 -4.79 -1.69
C ALA A 77 -10.08 -5.31 -1.53
N PHE A 78 -9.17 -4.47 -1.03
CA PHE A 78 -7.82 -4.91 -0.68
C PHE A 78 -7.86 -5.90 0.50
N ASP A 79 -8.64 -5.62 1.54
CA ASP A 79 -8.73 -6.48 2.74
C ASP A 79 -9.42 -7.83 2.50
N GLU A 80 -10.33 -7.88 1.53
CA GLU A 80 -11.02 -9.12 1.10
C GLU A 80 -10.15 -9.96 0.15
N THR A 81 -9.07 -9.39 -0.40
CA THR A 81 -8.15 -10.11 -1.29
C THR A 81 -7.17 -10.96 -0.48
N ILE A 82 -7.10 -12.26 -0.81
CA ILE A 82 -6.17 -13.19 -0.18
C ILE A 82 -4.73 -12.85 -0.61
N GLY A 83 -3.85 -12.63 0.38
CA GLY A 83 -2.43 -12.41 0.15
C GLY A 83 -1.72 -13.65 -0.38
N ILE A 84 -0.74 -13.43 -1.27
CA ILE A 84 0.12 -14.48 -1.80
C ILE A 84 1.38 -14.54 -0.92
N HIS A 85 1.55 -15.64 -0.18
CA HIS A 85 2.66 -15.78 0.77
C HIS A 85 3.77 -16.72 0.23
N PRO A 86 5.06 -16.39 0.41
CA PRO A 86 5.62 -15.14 0.93
C PRO A 86 5.93 -14.13 -0.19
N THR A 87 5.34 -12.93 -0.16
CA THR A 87 5.65 -11.85 -1.13
C THR A 87 5.64 -10.47 -0.47
N ALA A 88 6.40 -9.51 -1.01
CA ALA A 88 6.27 -8.12 -0.57
C ALA A 88 4.89 -7.53 -0.92
N ALA A 89 4.26 -8.02 -1.98
CA ALA A 89 2.94 -7.57 -2.44
C ALA A 89 1.80 -7.96 -1.49
N GLU A 90 1.94 -9.05 -0.71
CA GLU A 90 0.91 -9.46 0.25
C GLU A 90 0.63 -8.36 1.29
N GLU A 91 1.64 -7.57 1.62
CA GLU A 91 1.51 -6.43 2.53
C GLU A 91 0.52 -5.37 2.00
N CYS A 92 0.26 -5.28 0.69
CA CYS A 92 -0.77 -4.37 0.14
C CYS A 92 -2.16 -4.72 0.69
N VAL A 93 -2.41 -6.02 0.89
CA VAL A 93 -3.73 -6.58 1.19
C VAL A 93 -3.89 -7.04 2.65
N THR A 94 -2.86 -6.84 3.49
CA THR A 94 -2.89 -7.19 4.92
C THR A 94 -2.77 -5.97 5.86
N LEU A 95 -2.69 -4.76 5.31
CA LEU A 95 -2.65 -3.49 6.04
C LEU A 95 -4.01 -3.15 6.72
N ARG A 96 -4.29 -3.70 7.91
CA ARG A 96 -5.62 -3.58 8.54
C ARG A 96 -5.86 -2.33 9.39
N THR A 97 -4.80 -1.79 10.00
CA THR A 97 -4.94 -0.68 10.97
C THR A 97 -4.34 0.60 10.39
N PRO A 98 -5.09 1.71 10.37
CA PRO A 98 -4.54 2.99 9.93
C PRO A 98 -3.52 3.50 10.96
N THR A 99 -2.46 4.13 10.48
CA THR A 99 -1.41 4.73 11.31
C THR A 99 -1.68 6.19 11.67
N ARG A 100 -2.52 6.86 10.87
CA ARG A 100 -3.02 8.22 11.09
C ARG A 100 -4.20 8.53 10.17
#